data_AF-A0A936BEI6-F1
#
_entry.id   AF-A0A936BEI6-F1
#
_cell.length_a   1.000
_cell.length_b   1.000
_cell.length_c   1.000
_cell.angle_alpha   90.00
_cell.angle_beta   90.00
_cell.angle_gamma   90.00
#
_symmetry.space_group_name_H-M   'P 1'
#
loop_
_entity.id
_entity.type
_entity.pdbx_description
1 polymer ?
#
loop_
_entity_poly.entity_id
_entity_poly.type
_entity_poly.pdbx_seq_one_letter_code
_entity_poly.pdbx_strand_id
1 'polypeptide(L)'
;MSFSPKLARFARRTLLTLAVLATLTVGLIVEENWRGERAWREYAARQAALGDPVDVFPAPSTLPPERNFMKTPLLDRLLFAKDGSAELKEFGITLSSPEVPVGAIQVWRTGRMTDLAAVAGTTAAQGADTTALQTAYLAGADSVLAAHAQAGSSAILEELRRAAAARPESQIVHRVAISETSLLDFPLPNFPTVRRLMNALALDASAALARDRAVEAWGDVMAMVQLTRGFSDTPDITLVETMVGTVLVNSVAQPVWEAEVRRSWTDSQWAGLQQELATIAPLSSLERCLRIERVHAAGLLQNTGEETSFG
;
A
#
# COMPACT_ATOMS: atom_id res chain seq x y z
N MET A 1 62.05 13.19 -35.11
CA MET A 1 61.75 14.11 -33.99
C MET A 1 62.46 13.60 -32.74
N SER A 2 63.59 14.20 -32.33
CA SER A 2 64.24 13.83 -31.07
C SER A 2 63.59 14.62 -29.92
N PHE A 3 62.98 13.90 -28.97
CA PHE A 3 62.43 14.52 -27.77
C PHE A 3 63.58 15.11 -26.94
N SER A 4 63.41 16.32 -26.42
CA SER A 4 64.43 16.93 -25.56
C SER A 4 64.62 16.07 -24.29
N PRO A 5 65.85 15.88 -23.80
CA PRO A 5 66.14 15.03 -22.64
C PRO A 5 65.49 15.54 -21.33
N LYS A 6 65.00 16.79 -21.32
CA LYS A 6 64.20 17.38 -20.23
C LYS A 6 62.74 16.93 -20.31
N LEU A 7 62.16 16.88 -21.52
CA LEU A 7 60.79 16.39 -21.75
C LEU A 7 60.66 14.90 -21.39
N ALA A 8 61.64 14.08 -21.79
CA ALA A 8 61.65 12.65 -21.48
C ALA A 8 61.74 12.38 -19.97
N ARG A 9 62.53 13.17 -19.23
CA ARG A 9 62.60 13.09 -17.76
C ARG A 9 61.32 13.54 -17.07
N PHE A 10 60.67 14.59 -17.58
CA PHE A 10 59.39 15.06 -17.07
C PHE A 10 58.30 13.99 -17.30
N ALA A 11 58.16 13.48 -18.52
CA ALA A 11 57.20 12.42 -18.86
C ALA A 11 57.41 11.16 -18.00
N ARG A 12 58.65 10.71 -17.80
CA ARG A 12 58.97 9.56 -16.93
C ARG A 12 58.54 9.79 -15.47
N ARG A 13 58.75 10.99 -14.93
CA ARG A 13 58.32 11.34 -13.57
C ARG A 13 56.81 11.37 -13.47
N THR A 14 56.11 11.98 -14.43
CA THR A 14 54.65 12.01 -14.46
C THR A 14 54.05 10.60 -14.54
N LEU A 15 54.59 9.74 -15.41
CA LEU A 15 54.15 8.34 -15.52
C LEU A 15 54.38 7.56 -14.22
N LEU A 16 55.51 7.78 -13.55
CA LEU A 16 55.81 7.13 -12.27
C LEU A 16 54.87 7.62 -11.16
N THR A 17 54.57 8.93 -11.11
CA THR A 17 53.58 9.49 -10.16
C THR A 17 52.19 8.91 -10.41
N LEU A 18 51.76 8.81 -11.68
CA LEU A 18 50.48 8.20 -12.04
C LEU A 18 50.43 6.71 -11.66
N ALA A 19 51.51 5.96 -11.90
CA ALA A 19 51.60 4.54 -11.52
C ALA A 19 51.54 4.35 -10.00
N VAL A 20 52.22 5.20 -9.23
CA VAL A 20 52.14 5.19 -7.76
C VAL A 20 50.73 5.53 -7.30
N LEU A 21 50.11 6.57 -7.86
CA LEU A 21 48.74 6.95 -7.52
C LEU A 21 47.75 5.80 -7.82
N ALA A 22 47.85 5.19 -9.01
CA ALA A 22 47.03 4.05 -9.38
C ALA A 22 47.21 2.85 -8.42
N THR A 23 48.46 2.56 -8.03
CA THR A 23 48.77 1.49 -7.07
C THR A 23 48.18 1.78 -5.69
N LEU A 24 48.29 3.03 -5.22
CA LEU A 24 47.68 3.45 -3.95
C LEU A 24 46.15 3.34 -4.01
N THR A 25 45.52 3.76 -5.12
CA THR A 25 44.07 3.61 -5.32
C THR A 25 43.65 2.15 -5.28
N VAL A 26 44.36 1.26 -5.98
CA VAL A 26 44.09 -0.18 -5.92
C VAL A 26 44.27 -0.73 -4.51
N GLY A 27 45.33 -0.34 -3.80
CA GLY A 27 45.56 -0.72 -2.41
C GLY A 27 44.41 -0.30 -1.49
N LEU A 28 43.90 0.92 -1.65
CA LEU A 28 42.74 1.43 -0.89
C LEU A 28 41.47 0.64 -1.20
N ILE A 29 41.20 0.31 -2.48
CA ILE A 29 40.05 -0.50 -2.86
C ILE A 29 40.13 -1.90 -2.25
N VAL A 30 41.31 -2.52 -2.27
CA VAL A 30 41.52 -3.85 -1.68
C VAL A 30 41.32 -3.82 -0.16
N GLU A 31 41.84 -2.79 0.51
CA GLU A 31 41.64 -2.61 1.96
C GLU A 31 40.15 -2.42 2.31
N GLU A 32 39.45 -1.54 1.59
CA GLU A 32 38.03 -1.27 1.83
C GLU A 32 37.16 -2.49 1.51
N ASN A 33 37.47 -3.26 0.46
CA ASN A 33 36.79 -4.51 0.17
C ASN A 33 36.99 -5.53 1.29
N TRP A 34 38.22 -5.66 1.81
CA TRP A 34 38.51 -6.58 2.92
C TRP A 34 37.81 -6.16 4.22
N ARG A 35 37.82 -4.86 4.54
CA ARG A 35 37.12 -4.30 5.72
C ARG A 35 35.62 -4.46 5.60
N GLY A 36 35.06 -4.21 4.41
CA GLY A 36 33.66 -4.40 4.07
C GLY A 36 33.22 -5.86 4.24
N GLU A 37 33.95 -6.79 3.62
CA GLU A 37 33.66 -8.24 3.70
C GLU A 37 33.70 -8.75 5.15
N ARG A 38 34.69 -8.31 5.93
CA ARG A 38 34.78 -8.69 7.34
C ARG A 38 33.61 -8.12 8.15
N ALA A 39 33.31 -6.83 8.00
CA ALA A 39 32.19 -6.18 8.69
C ALA A 39 30.85 -6.83 8.31
N TRP A 40 30.70 -7.22 7.04
CA TRP A 40 29.53 -7.94 6.53
C TRP A 40 29.37 -9.31 7.21
N ARG A 41 30.43 -10.12 7.26
CA ARG A 41 30.39 -11.44 7.94
C ARG A 41 30.05 -11.31 9.43
N GLU A 42 30.66 -10.35 10.12
CA GLU A 42 30.37 -10.08 11.53
C GLU A 42 28.91 -9.62 11.73
N TYR A 43 28.35 -8.84 10.79
CA TYR A 43 26.94 -8.47 10.81
C TYR A 43 26.02 -9.66 10.54
N ALA A 44 26.25 -10.43 9.48
CA ALA A 44 25.45 -11.59 9.11
C ALA A 44 25.42 -12.65 10.22
N ALA A 45 26.58 -12.94 10.84
CA ALA A 45 26.68 -13.85 11.97
C ALA A 45 25.89 -13.36 13.20
N ARG A 46 25.92 -12.05 13.49
CA ARG A 46 25.11 -11.46 14.57
C ARG A 46 23.62 -11.57 14.30
N GLN A 47 23.19 -11.31 13.07
CA GLN A 47 21.79 -11.41 12.68
C GLN A 47 21.28 -12.86 12.74
N ALA A 48 22.07 -13.81 12.25
CA ALA A 48 21.76 -15.23 12.38
C ALA A 48 21.66 -15.68 13.86
N ALA A 49 22.54 -15.18 14.73
CA ALA A 49 22.47 -15.45 16.18
C ALA A 49 21.22 -14.87 16.86
N LEU A 50 20.64 -13.80 16.30
CA LEU A 50 19.36 -13.22 16.73
C LEU A 50 18.14 -13.95 16.14
N GLY A 51 18.34 -14.98 15.31
CA GLY A 51 17.27 -15.69 14.61
C GLY A 51 16.70 -14.93 13.42
N ASP A 52 17.42 -13.92 12.91
CA ASP A 52 17.02 -13.11 11.75
C ASP A 52 18.09 -13.13 10.63
N PRO A 53 18.38 -14.30 10.03
CA PRO A 53 19.40 -14.41 9.00
C PRO A 53 19.18 -13.44 7.82
N VAL A 54 20.26 -13.05 7.15
CA VAL A 54 20.27 -12.03 6.08
C VAL A 54 19.87 -12.57 4.71
N ASP A 55 19.68 -13.88 4.59
CA ASP A 55 19.49 -14.65 3.34
C ASP A 55 18.17 -15.45 3.34
N VAL A 56 17.28 -15.24 4.31
CA VAL A 56 16.01 -15.97 4.42
C VAL A 56 14.83 -15.04 4.15
N PHE A 57 14.14 -15.30 3.03
CA PHE A 57 12.88 -14.65 2.70
C PHE A 57 11.71 -15.31 3.43
N PRO A 58 10.68 -14.54 3.83
CA PRO A 58 9.46 -15.11 4.36
C PRO A 58 8.72 -15.89 3.26
N ALA A 59 7.99 -16.93 3.68
CA ALA A 59 7.09 -17.63 2.79
C ALA A 59 5.88 -16.75 2.43
N PRO A 60 5.34 -16.88 1.21
CA PRO A 60 4.13 -16.17 0.82
C PRO A 60 2.91 -16.62 1.60
N SER A 61 1.86 -15.79 1.60
CA SER A 61 0.56 -16.19 2.16
C SER A 61 0.05 -17.49 1.50
N THR A 62 -0.40 -18.43 2.34
CA THR A 62 -0.94 -19.74 1.93
C THR A 62 -2.44 -19.86 2.19
N LEU A 63 -3.13 -18.73 2.46
CA LEU A 63 -4.53 -18.76 2.82
C LEU A 63 -5.41 -19.34 1.69
N PRO A 64 -6.34 -20.26 2.01
CA PRO A 64 -7.30 -20.76 1.04
C PRO A 64 -8.14 -19.63 0.41
N PRO A 65 -8.35 -19.63 -0.92
CA PRO A 65 -9.13 -18.58 -1.60
C PRO A 65 -10.55 -18.39 -1.04
N GLU A 66 -11.16 -19.45 -0.51
CA GLU A 66 -12.53 -19.45 0.02
C GLU A 66 -12.64 -18.67 1.34
N ARG A 67 -11.55 -18.62 2.12
CA ARG A 67 -11.50 -17.93 3.43
C ARG A 67 -10.86 -16.55 3.33
N ASN A 68 -10.15 -16.27 2.25
CA ASN A 68 -9.39 -15.04 2.05
C ASN A 68 -10.19 -13.99 1.27
N PHE A 69 -10.47 -12.86 1.92
CA PHE A 69 -11.14 -11.70 1.32
C PHE A 69 -10.39 -11.15 0.08
N MET A 70 -9.07 -11.14 0.08
CA MET A 70 -8.26 -10.62 -1.03
C MET A 70 -8.32 -11.50 -2.30
N LYS A 71 -8.93 -12.69 -2.19
CA LYS A 71 -9.12 -13.64 -3.31
C LYS A 71 -10.56 -13.64 -3.82
N THR A 72 -11.30 -12.54 -3.68
CA THR A 72 -12.60 -12.38 -4.34
C THR A 72 -12.40 -12.33 -5.86
N PRO A 73 -13.36 -12.79 -6.68
CA PRO A 73 -13.25 -12.71 -8.15
C PRO A 73 -12.87 -11.32 -8.68
N LEU A 74 -13.39 -10.26 -8.06
CA LEU A 74 -13.05 -8.87 -8.35
C LEU A 74 -11.59 -8.56 -8.02
N LEU A 75 -11.16 -8.80 -6.77
CA LEU A 75 -9.82 -8.43 -6.32
C LEU A 75 -8.73 -9.28 -6.97
N ASP A 76 -8.96 -10.57 -7.18
CA ASP A 76 -8.01 -11.48 -7.82
C ASP A 76 -7.67 -11.04 -9.26
N ARG A 77 -8.68 -10.48 -9.96
CA ARG A 77 -8.53 -9.90 -11.29
C ARG A 77 -7.79 -8.57 -11.27
N LEU A 78 -8.14 -7.67 -10.34
CA LEU A 78 -7.74 -6.27 -10.40
C LEU A 78 -6.46 -5.95 -9.63
N LEU A 79 -6.19 -6.63 -8.50
CA LEU A 79 -5.10 -6.26 -7.59
C LEU A 79 -3.76 -6.22 -8.30
N PHE A 80 -3.46 -7.17 -9.19
CA PHE A 80 -2.18 -7.21 -9.91
C PHE A 80 -2.37 -7.02 -11.42
N ALA A 81 -3.42 -6.30 -11.82
CA ALA A 81 -3.63 -5.94 -13.22
C ALA A 81 -2.63 -4.84 -13.63
N LYS A 82 -2.09 -4.95 -14.84
CA LYS A 82 -1.14 -3.96 -15.39
C LYS A 82 -1.87 -2.67 -15.78
N ASP A 83 -1.18 -1.54 -15.66
CA ASP A 83 -1.73 -0.26 -16.09
C ASP A 83 -2.11 -0.28 -17.58
N GLY A 84 -3.27 0.29 -17.90
CA GLY A 84 -3.81 0.32 -19.27
C GLY A 84 -4.45 -0.99 -19.75
N SER A 85 -4.47 -2.04 -18.91
CA SER A 85 -5.17 -3.30 -19.19
C SER A 85 -6.68 -3.12 -19.40
N ALA A 86 -7.31 -4.10 -20.06
CA ALA A 86 -8.74 -4.07 -20.34
C ALA A 86 -9.57 -4.13 -19.06
N GLU A 87 -9.09 -4.91 -18.08
CA GLU A 87 -9.71 -5.12 -16.78
C GLU A 87 -9.80 -3.83 -15.97
N LEU A 88 -8.72 -3.04 -15.93
CA LEU A 88 -8.72 -1.75 -15.23
C LEU A 88 -9.57 -0.70 -15.95
N LYS A 89 -9.62 -0.74 -17.29
CA LYS A 89 -10.48 0.14 -18.08
C LYS A 89 -11.96 -0.18 -17.85
N GLU A 90 -12.32 -1.45 -17.91
CA GLU A 90 -13.66 -1.94 -17.60
C GLU A 90 -14.04 -1.52 -16.19
N PHE A 91 -13.22 -1.84 -15.19
CA PHE A 91 -13.45 -1.45 -13.81
C PHE A 91 -13.67 0.07 -13.65
N GLY A 92 -12.86 0.89 -14.30
CA GLY A 92 -12.98 2.34 -14.27
C GLY A 92 -14.25 2.91 -14.92
N ILE A 93 -14.86 2.17 -15.85
CA ILE A 93 -16.16 2.50 -16.47
C ILE A 93 -17.31 1.96 -15.62
N THR A 94 -17.16 0.76 -15.07
CA THR A 94 -18.20 0.03 -14.33
C THR A 94 -18.44 0.64 -12.95
N LEU A 95 -17.39 1.05 -12.24
CA LEU A 95 -17.52 1.72 -10.95
C LEU A 95 -17.77 3.21 -11.17
N SER A 96 -19.04 3.59 -11.20
CA SER A 96 -19.51 4.97 -11.20
C SER A 96 -19.27 5.61 -9.83
N SER A 97 -18.03 6.03 -9.56
CA SER A 97 -17.70 6.86 -8.39
C SER A 97 -17.65 8.33 -8.80
N PRO A 98 -18.33 9.23 -8.09
CA PRO A 98 -18.18 10.66 -8.32
C PRO A 98 -16.72 11.10 -8.07
N GLU A 99 -16.31 12.16 -8.75
CA GLU A 99 -15.03 12.80 -8.48
C GLU A 99 -15.06 13.37 -7.06
N VAL A 100 -14.01 13.10 -6.28
CA VAL A 100 -13.97 13.49 -4.87
C VAL A 100 -13.15 14.77 -4.72
N PRO A 101 -13.78 15.90 -4.37
CA PRO A 101 -13.05 17.14 -4.15
C PRO A 101 -12.07 16.99 -2.98
N VAL A 102 -10.95 17.73 -3.06
CA VAL A 102 -9.96 17.76 -1.98
C VAL A 102 -10.63 18.27 -0.70
N GLY A 103 -10.51 17.49 0.38
CA GLY A 103 -11.11 17.83 1.68
C GLY A 103 -12.61 17.50 1.78
N ALA A 104 -13.21 16.83 0.80
CA ALA A 104 -14.60 16.36 0.91
C ALA A 104 -14.73 15.08 1.75
N ILE A 105 -13.74 14.19 1.69
CA ILE A 105 -13.68 12.94 2.48
C ILE A 105 -12.48 12.94 3.43
N GLN A 106 -12.48 12.02 4.40
CA GLN A 106 -11.37 11.79 5.34
C GLN A 106 -11.01 13.02 6.20
N VAL A 107 -12.01 13.86 6.50
CA VAL A 107 -11.91 15.08 7.32
C VAL A 107 -12.35 14.89 8.78
N TRP A 108 -12.60 13.65 9.21
CA TRP A 108 -13.04 13.29 10.56
C TRP A 108 -12.20 13.91 11.68
N ARG A 109 -10.89 14.09 11.47
CA ARG A 109 -9.97 14.75 12.43
C ARG A 109 -10.34 16.20 12.75
N THR A 110 -11.09 16.84 11.86
CA THR A 110 -11.62 18.21 12.03
C THR A 110 -13.03 18.24 12.62
N GLY A 111 -13.60 17.07 12.96
CA GLY A 111 -14.97 16.94 13.45
C GLY A 111 -16.03 17.22 12.37
N ARG A 112 -15.68 17.07 11.09
CA ARG A 112 -16.58 17.34 9.96
C ARG A 112 -17.07 16.04 9.31
N MET A 113 -18.35 16.04 8.96
CA MET A 113 -18.97 15.03 8.09
C MET A 113 -18.35 15.09 6.69
N THR A 114 -18.42 13.97 5.99
CA THR A 114 -18.12 13.92 4.56
C THR A 114 -18.98 14.94 3.82
N ASP A 115 -18.37 15.75 2.95
CA ASP A 115 -19.07 16.76 2.18
C ASP A 115 -19.78 16.14 0.96
N LEU A 116 -20.88 15.44 1.23
CA LEU A 116 -21.67 14.76 0.19
C LEU A 116 -22.27 15.74 -0.81
N ALA A 117 -22.52 16.98 -0.39
CA ALA A 117 -23.02 18.04 -1.27
C ALA A 117 -21.95 18.43 -2.30
N ALA A 118 -20.70 18.63 -1.86
CA ALA A 118 -19.58 18.91 -2.77
C ALA A 118 -19.29 17.74 -3.70
N VAL A 119 -19.34 16.49 -3.21
CA VAL A 119 -19.14 15.27 -4.03
C VAL A 119 -20.21 15.14 -5.12
N ALA A 120 -21.46 15.49 -4.82
CA ALA A 120 -22.54 15.47 -5.79
C ALA A 120 -22.56 16.70 -6.73
N GLY A 121 -21.64 17.66 -6.56
CA GLY A 121 -21.66 18.92 -7.29
C GLY A 121 -22.84 19.84 -6.93
N THR A 122 -23.54 19.55 -5.83
CA THR A 122 -24.66 20.36 -5.34
C THR A 122 -24.14 21.41 -4.36
N THR A 123 -24.01 22.66 -4.81
CA THR A 123 -23.59 23.76 -3.93
C THR A 123 -24.80 24.46 -3.31
N ALA A 124 -24.83 24.55 -1.98
CA ALA A 124 -25.74 25.49 -1.31
C ALA A 124 -25.30 26.94 -1.59
N ALA A 125 -26.26 27.87 -1.66
CA ALA A 125 -25.97 29.29 -1.87
C ALA A 125 -25.08 29.85 -0.74
N GLN A 126 -24.21 30.82 -1.05
CA GLN A 126 -23.44 31.52 -0.03
C GLN A 126 -24.39 32.21 0.96
N GLY A 127 -24.20 31.96 2.26
CA GLY A 127 -25.11 32.45 3.30
C GLY A 127 -26.37 31.60 3.49
N ALA A 128 -26.43 30.39 2.92
CA ALA A 128 -27.51 29.44 3.16
C ALA A 128 -27.70 29.17 4.66
N ASP A 129 -28.96 29.07 5.07
CA ASP A 129 -29.32 28.65 6.42
C ASP A 129 -29.04 27.16 6.65
N THR A 130 -29.13 26.72 7.91
CA THR A 130 -28.89 25.33 8.32
C THR A 130 -29.80 24.34 7.59
N THR A 131 -31.03 24.71 7.28
CA THR A 131 -32.01 23.84 6.62
C THR A 131 -31.65 23.61 5.15
N ALA A 132 -31.25 24.66 4.44
CA ALA A 132 -30.80 24.58 3.07
C ALA A 132 -29.49 23.77 2.95
N LEU A 133 -28.56 23.95 3.90
CA LEU A 133 -27.33 23.15 3.97
C LEU A 133 -27.64 21.67 4.20
N GLN A 134 -28.54 21.34 5.13
CA GLN A 134 -28.98 19.97 5.38
C GLN A 134 -29.67 19.35 4.16
N THR A 135 -30.49 20.13 3.45
CA THR A 135 -31.18 19.68 2.24
C THR A 135 -30.20 19.35 1.12
N ALA A 136 -29.19 20.21 0.89
CA ALA A 136 -28.14 19.96 -0.10
C ALA A 136 -27.31 18.72 0.27
N TYR A 137 -26.98 18.55 1.56
CA TYR A 137 -26.28 17.37 2.05
C TYR A 137 -27.03 16.06 1.79
N LEU A 138 -28.33 16.03 2.11
CA LEU A 138 -29.18 14.85 1.90
C LEU A 138 -29.45 14.57 0.42
N ALA A 139 -29.55 15.60 -0.42
CA ALA A 139 -29.61 15.44 -1.87
C ALA A 139 -28.31 14.88 -2.43
N GLY A 140 -27.17 15.31 -1.90
CA GLY A 140 -25.85 14.76 -2.23
C GLY A 140 -25.74 13.28 -1.85
N ALA A 141 -26.23 12.90 -0.68
CA ALA A 141 -26.31 11.49 -0.26
C ALA A 141 -27.11 10.63 -1.25
N ASP A 142 -28.29 11.11 -1.67
CA ASP A 142 -29.11 10.39 -2.66
C ASP A 142 -28.42 10.24 -4.01
N SER A 143 -27.70 11.28 -4.45
CA SER A 143 -26.94 11.26 -5.71
C SER A 143 -25.84 10.19 -5.68
N VAL A 144 -25.07 10.11 -4.58
CA VAL A 144 -24.05 9.08 -4.38
C VAL A 144 -24.67 7.68 -4.40
N LEU A 145 -25.72 7.46 -3.61
CA LEU A 145 -26.41 6.17 -3.54
C LEU A 145 -27.00 5.78 -4.90
N ALA A 146 -27.55 6.74 -5.66
CA ALA A 146 -28.08 6.49 -7.00
C ALA A 146 -26.98 6.12 -8.01
N ALA A 147 -25.80 6.75 -7.93
CA ALA A 147 -24.65 6.40 -8.76
C ALA A 147 -24.14 4.98 -8.46
N HIS A 148 -24.08 4.60 -7.18
CA HIS A 148 -23.68 3.26 -6.76
C HIS A 148 -24.76 2.19 -6.95
N ALA A 149 -26.04 2.57 -7.02
CA ALA A 149 -27.14 1.67 -7.36
C ALA A 149 -27.16 1.25 -8.84
N GLN A 150 -26.38 1.90 -9.71
CA GLN A 150 -26.21 1.44 -11.09
C GLN A 150 -25.66 0.01 -11.09
N ALA A 151 -26.20 -0.86 -11.96
CA ALA A 151 -25.98 -2.30 -11.90
C ALA A 151 -24.50 -2.71 -11.84
N GLY A 152 -23.62 -2.00 -12.55
CA GLY A 152 -22.17 -2.22 -12.52
C GLY A 152 -21.55 -1.95 -11.15
N SER A 153 -21.69 -0.72 -10.65
CA SER A 153 -21.21 -0.31 -9.33
C SER A 153 -21.78 -1.18 -8.20
N SER A 154 -23.09 -1.42 -8.24
CA SER A 154 -23.79 -2.18 -7.21
C SER A 154 -23.24 -3.61 -7.12
N ALA A 155 -23.00 -4.28 -8.26
CA ALA A 155 -22.43 -5.62 -8.27
C ALA A 155 -21.02 -5.67 -7.63
N ILE A 156 -20.19 -4.67 -7.91
CA ILE A 156 -18.84 -4.53 -7.34
C ILE A 156 -18.91 -4.37 -5.81
N LEU A 157 -19.71 -3.41 -5.32
CA LEU A 157 -19.81 -3.13 -3.89
C LEU A 157 -20.45 -4.30 -3.13
N GLU A 158 -21.50 -4.91 -3.68
CA GLU A 158 -22.16 -6.08 -3.08
C GLU A 158 -21.27 -7.32 -3.04
N GLU A 159 -20.38 -7.52 -4.02
CA GLU A 159 -19.37 -8.58 -3.92
C GLU A 159 -18.46 -8.37 -2.72
N LEU A 160 -17.96 -7.14 -2.53
CA LEU A 160 -17.07 -6.82 -1.40
C LEU A 160 -17.80 -6.93 -0.06
N ARG A 161 -19.03 -6.43 0.06
CA ARG A 161 -19.83 -6.55 1.29
C ARG A 161 -20.09 -8.01 1.67
N ARG A 162 -20.53 -8.82 0.70
CA ARG A 162 -20.76 -10.27 0.93
C ARG A 162 -19.47 -10.99 1.30
N ALA A 163 -18.37 -10.67 0.62
CA ALA A 163 -17.08 -11.25 0.94
C ALA A 163 -16.60 -10.86 2.35
N ALA A 164 -16.82 -9.62 2.77
CA ALA A 164 -16.43 -9.17 4.10
C ALA A 164 -17.14 -9.94 5.22
N ALA A 165 -18.42 -10.30 4.99
CA ALA A 165 -19.20 -11.11 5.93
C ALA A 165 -18.86 -12.61 5.86
N ALA A 166 -18.54 -13.13 4.68
CA ALA A 166 -18.34 -14.56 4.46
C ALA A 166 -16.90 -15.04 4.67
N ARG A 167 -15.91 -14.16 4.54
CA ARG A 167 -14.48 -14.50 4.52
C ARG A 167 -13.79 -13.88 5.75
N PRO A 168 -13.37 -14.69 6.73
CA PRO A 168 -12.84 -14.19 8.00
C PRO A 168 -11.40 -13.69 7.93
N GLU A 169 -10.63 -14.08 6.91
CA GLU A 169 -9.21 -13.78 6.79
C GLU A 169 -8.96 -12.87 5.58
N SER A 170 -7.89 -12.07 5.62
CA SER A 170 -7.54 -11.15 4.54
C SER A 170 -6.02 -10.98 4.45
N GLN A 171 -5.40 -11.59 3.45
CA GLN A 171 -3.97 -11.44 3.16
C GLN A 171 -3.76 -11.37 1.66
N ILE A 172 -2.84 -10.53 1.22
CA ILE A 172 -2.41 -10.48 -0.17
C ILE A 172 -1.69 -11.80 -0.48
N VAL A 173 -2.00 -12.37 -1.65
CA VAL A 173 -1.30 -13.54 -2.19
C VAL A 173 -0.51 -13.06 -3.39
N HIS A 174 0.79 -12.84 -3.21
CA HIS A 174 1.67 -12.44 -4.28
C HIS A 174 1.79 -13.53 -5.34
N ARG A 175 1.90 -13.12 -6.61
CA ARG A 175 1.96 -14.06 -7.76
C ARG A 175 3.31 -14.75 -7.90
N VAL A 176 4.34 -14.16 -7.31
CA VAL A 176 5.72 -14.66 -7.31
C VAL A 176 6.27 -14.51 -5.90
N ALA A 177 7.12 -15.45 -5.50
CA ALA A 177 7.80 -15.36 -4.22
C ALA A 177 8.85 -14.24 -4.26
N ILE A 178 8.98 -13.54 -3.14
CA ILE A 178 10.03 -12.56 -2.91
C ILE A 178 11.39 -13.28 -2.91
N SER A 179 12.35 -12.74 -3.67
CA SER A 179 13.71 -13.27 -3.80
C SER A 179 14.73 -12.19 -4.12
N GLU A 180 16.02 -12.52 -4.04
CA GLU A 180 17.14 -11.59 -4.24
C GLU A 180 17.09 -10.81 -5.57
N THR A 181 16.54 -11.43 -6.63
CA THR A 181 16.44 -10.82 -7.96
C THR A 181 15.15 -10.02 -8.17
N SER A 182 14.21 -10.08 -7.23
CA SER A 182 12.88 -9.49 -7.40
C SER A 182 12.81 -8.00 -7.02
N LEU A 183 13.87 -7.42 -6.48
CA LEU A 183 13.87 -6.12 -5.80
C LEU A 183 13.30 -4.95 -6.63
N LEU A 184 13.56 -4.93 -7.94
CA LEU A 184 13.09 -3.84 -8.83
C LEU A 184 11.81 -4.20 -9.60
N ASP A 185 11.57 -5.49 -9.85
CA ASP A 185 10.51 -5.96 -10.76
C ASP A 185 9.40 -6.74 -10.02
N PHE A 186 9.39 -6.72 -8.69
CA PHE A 186 8.37 -7.39 -7.90
C PHE A 186 6.98 -6.80 -8.18
N PRO A 187 5.98 -7.61 -8.57
CA PRO A 187 4.66 -7.11 -8.91
C PRO A 187 3.92 -6.66 -7.65
N LEU A 188 3.63 -5.35 -7.58
CA LEU A 188 2.88 -4.76 -6.49
C LEU A 188 1.37 -4.64 -6.81
N PRO A 189 0.50 -4.60 -5.79
CA PRO A 189 -0.90 -4.32 -5.99
C PRO A 189 -1.15 -2.93 -6.61
N ASN A 190 -2.16 -2.83 -7.48
CA ASN A 190 -2.59 -1.60 -8.13
C ASN A 190 -3.29 -0.70 -7.10
N PHE A 191 -2.49 0.12 -6.41
CA PHE A 191 -2.96 1.02 -5.38
C PHE A 191 -4.05 2.02 -5.86
N PRO A 192 -3.97 2.61 -7.07
CA PRO A 192 -5.05 3.48 -7.56
C PRO A 192 -6.41 2.79 -7.58
N THR A 193 -6.46 1.52 -7.96
CA THR A 193 -7.69 0.71 -7.94
C THR A 193 -8.20 0.49 -6.51
N VAL A 194 -7.32 0.12 -5.59
CA VAL A 194 -7.68 -0.06 -4.17
C VAL A 194 -8.18 1.25 -3.56
N ARG A 195 -7.53 2.37 -3.86
CA ARG A 195 -7.94 3.71 -3.40
C ARG A 195 -9.32 4.08 -3.94
N ARG A 196 -9.62 3.76 -5.20
CA ARG A 196 -10.96 3.96 -5.79
C ARG A 196 -12.03 3.14 -5.07
N LEU A 197 -11.78 1.86 -4.81
CA LEU A 197 -12.69 1.01 -4.03
C LEU A 197 -12.94 1.55 -2.63
N MET A 198 -11.87 1.93 -1.92
CA MET A 198 -11.96 2.49 -0.57
C MET A 198 -12.74 3.81 -0.53
N ASN A 199 -12.57 4.67 -1.53
CA ASN A 199 -13.34 5.91 -1.64
C ASN A 199 -14.81 5.64 -1.95
N ALA A 200 -15.11 4.71 -2.86
CA ALA A 200 -16.49 4.36 -3.19
C ALA A 200 -17.23 3.77 -1.97
N LEU A 201 -16.61 2.82 -1.25
CA LEU A 201 -17.15 2.26 -0.01
C LEU A 201 -17.33 3.33 1.08
N ALA A 202 -16.35 4.24 1.25
CA ALA A 202 -16.45 5.31 2.25
C ALA A 202 -17.60 6.29 1.93
N LEU A 203 -17.75 6.65 0.66
CA LEU A 203 -18.84 7.53 0.21
C LEU A 203 -20.19 6.84 0.36
N ASP A 204 -20.30 5.57 -0.01
CA ASP A 204 -21.53 4.81 0.15
C ASP A 204 -21.91 4.68 1.62
N ALA A 205 -20.96 4.32 2.48
CA ALA A 205 -21.16 4.25 3.92
C ALA A 205 -21.64 5.59 4.51
N SER A 206 -20.97 6.70 4.19
CA SER A 206 -21.37 8.03 4.66
C SER A 206 -22.74 8.46 4.13
N ALA A 207 -23.06 8.16 2.87
CA ALA A 207 -24.36 8.47 2.28
C ALA A 207 -25.49 7.59 2.85
N ALA A 208 -25.22 6.30 3.08
CA ALA A 208 -26.13 5.38 3.75
C ALA A 208 -26.41 5.81 5.19
N LEU A 209 -25.37 6.22 5.95
CA LEU A 209 -25.52 6.79 7.29
C LEU A 209 -26.33 8.09 7.29
N ALA A 210 -26.18 8.94 6.28
CA ALA A 210 -26.98 10.17 6.13
C ALA A 210 -28.47 9.88 5.89
N ARG A 211 -28.81 8.67 5.42
CA ARG A 211 -30.18 8.20 5.14
C ARG A 211 -30.66 7.14 6.11
N ASP A 212 -30.03 7.02 7.27
CA ASP A 212 -30.38 6.06 8.32
C ASP A 212 -30.33 4.58 7.87
N ARG A 213 -29.56 4.28 6.82
CA ARG A 213 -29.34 2.92 6.29
C ARG A 213 -28.12 2.28 6.95
N ALA A 214 -28.20 2.12 8.28
CA ALA A 214 -27.06 1.69 9.09
C ALA A 214 -26.48 0.31 8.74
N VAL A 215 -27.32 -0.61 8.25
CA VAL A 215 -26.91 -1.98 7.87
C VAL A 215 -26.06 -1.98 6.59
N GLU A 216 -26.43 -1.17 5.60
CA GLU A 216 -25.66 -1.02 4.35
C GLU A 216 -24.28 -0.42 4.68
N ALA A 217 -24.27 0.67 5.45
CA ALA A 217 -23.04 1.33 5.88
C ALA A 217 -22.11 0.40 6.68
N TRP A 218 -22.66 -0.49 7.50
CA TRP A 218 -21.88 -1.50 8.22
C TRP A 218 -21.16 -2.46 7.26
N GLY A 219 -21.86 -2.94 6.22
CA GLY A 219 -21.27 -3.81 5.20
C GLY A 219 -20.09 -3.15 4.48
N ASP A 220 -20.23 -1.87 4.14
CA ASP A 220 -19.15 -1.10 3.51
C ASP A 220 -17.94 -0.95 4.41
N VAL A 221 -18.15 -0.54 5.67
CA VAL A 221 -17.06 -0.38 6.63
C VAL A 221 -16.33 -1.69 6.87
N MET A 222 -17.06 -2.80 6.99
CA MET A 222 -16.42 -4.11 7.14
C MET A 222 -15.61 -4.51 5.90
N ALA A 223 -16.09 -4.23 4.69
CA ALA A 223 -15.31 -4.42 3.46
C ALA A 223 -14.04 -3.57 3.43
N MET A 224 -14.12 -2.30 3.88
CA MET A 224 -12.95 -1.42 3.99
C MET A 224 -11.94 -1.94 5.03
N VAL A 225 -12.41 -2.45 6.17
CA VAL A 225 -11.56 -3.06 7.19
C VAL A 225 -10.85 -4.30 6.64
N GLN A 226 -11.57 -5.17 5.93
CA GLN A 226 -10.96 -6.37 5.33
C GLN A 226 -9.94 -6.02 4.23
N LEU A 227 -10.23 -5.03 3.38
CA LEU A 227 -9.23 -4.49 2.43
C LEU A 227 -7.98 -4.02 3.17
N THR A 228 -8.15 -3.26 4.24
CA THR A 228 -7.05 -2.71 5.04
C THR A 228 -6.20 -3.81 5.70
N ARG A 229 -6.83 -4.87 6.19
CA ARG A 229 -6.15 -6.04 6.78
C ARG A 229 -5.27 -6.76 5.75
N GLY A 230 -5.70 -6.87 4.50
CA GLY A 230 -4.87 -7.43 3.42
C GLY A 230 -3.54 -6.68 3.25
N PHE A 231 -3.54 -5.37 3.44
CA PHE A 231 -2.36 -4.50 3.39
C PHE A 231 -1.63 -4.33 4.75
N SER A 232 -1.96 -5.15 5.75
CA SER A 232 -1.36 -5.06 7.08
C SER A 232 -0.90 -6.41 7.63
N ASP A 233 -1.61 -7.51 7.34
CA ASP A 233 -1.36 -8.81 7.97
C ASP A 233 -0.64 -9.83 7.07
N THR A 234 -0.22 -9.43 5.87
CA THR A 234 0.44 -10.35 4.92
C THR A 234 1.83 -10.78 5.42
N PRO A 235 2.20 -12.08 5.40
CA PRO A 235 3.51 -12.57 5.90
C PRO A 235 4.71 -11.98 5.18
N ASP A 236 4.65 -11.91 3.85
CA ASP A 236 5.66 -11.39 2.93
C ASP A 236 5.35 -9.95 2.49
N ILE A 237 4.81 -9.14 3.41
CA ILE A 237 4.40 -7.77 3.13
C ILE A 237 5.57 -6.85 2.78
N THR A 238 5.45 -6.13 1.66
CA THR A 238 6.44 -5.15 1.23
C THR A 238 6.31 -3.81 1.97
N LEU A 239 7.33 -2.96 1.89
CA LEU A 239 7.27 -1.61 2.45
C LEU A 239 6.14 -0.78 1.82
N VAL A 240 5.99 -0.86 0.49
CA VAL A 240 4.94 -0.13 -0.24
C VAL A 240 3.55 -0.56 0.22
N GLU A 241 3.30 -1.85 0.39
CA GLU A 241 2.03 -2.37 0.87
C GLU A 241 1.71 -1.91 2.30
N THR A 242 2.72 -1.91 3.18
CA THR A 242 2.58 -1.39 4.55
C THR A 242 2.22 0.10 4.54
N MET A 243 2.87 0.90 3.68
CA MET A 243 2.52 2.32 3.51
C MET A 243 1.08 2.50 3.04
N VAL A 244 0.64 1.70 2.06
CA VAL A 244 -0.75 1.69 1.60
C VAL A 244 -1.69 1.36 2.74
N GLY A 245 -1.40 0.33 3.54
CA GLY A 245 -2.20 -0.07 4.71
C GLY A 245 -2.48 1.11 5.66
N THR A 246 -1.47 1.93 5.97
CA THR A 246 -1.67 3.13 6.83
C THR A 246 -2.64 4.15 6.24
N VAL A 247 -2.63 4.32 4.92
CA VAL A 247 -3.55 5.20 4.19
C VAL A 247 -4.98 4.63 4.20
N LEU A 248 -5.11 3.31 4.11
CA LEU A 248 -6.41 2.62 4.12
C LEU A 248 -7.07 2.71 5.50
N VAL A 249 -6.31 2.51 6.60
CA VAL A 249 -6.81 2.68 7.98
C VAL A 249 -7.43 4.07 8.17
N ASN A 250 -6.75 5.13 7.70
CA ASN A 250 -7.29 6.48 7.82
C ASN A 250 -8.61 6.68 7.05
N SER A 251 -8.81 5.90 5.99
CA SER A 251 -10.02 5.96 5.17
C SER A 251 -11.22 5.33 5.90
N VAL A 252 -11.00 4.26 6.67
CA VAL A 252 -12.02 3.61 7.52
C VAL A 252 -12.53 4.54 8.61
N ALA A 253 -11.66 5.38 9.18
CA ALA A 253 -12.00 6.23 10.32
C ALA A 253 -13.13 7.23 10.04
N GLN A 254 -13.30 7.68 8.78
CA GLN A 254 -14.36 8.63 8.42
C GLN A 254 -15.77 8.06 8.67
N PRO A 255 -16.23 6.99 7.99
CA PRO A 255 -17.58 6.46 8.20
C PRO A 255 -17.78 5.90 9.62
N VAL A 256 -16.72 5.41 10.28
CA VAL A 256 -16.79 4.95 11.67
C VAL A 256 -17.11 6.11 12.61
N TRP A 257 -16.39 7.22 12.51
CA TRP A 257 -16.68 8.42 13.31
C TRP A 257 -18.08 8.97 13.02
N GLU A 258 -18.49 8.96 11.75
CA GLU A 258 -19.83 9.39 11.33
C GLU A 258 -20.95 8.52 11.93
N ALA A 259 -20.75 7.20 12.01
CA ALA A 259 -21.68 6.28 12.63
C ALA A 259 -21.77 6.47 14.15
N GLU A 260 -20.65 6.80 14.81
CA GLU A 260 -20.61 7.10 16.24
C GLU A 260 -21.43 8.36 16.56
N VAL A 261 -21.21 9.44 15.84
CA VAL A 261 -21.93 10.71 16.03
C VAL A 261 -23.44 10.53 15.85
N ARG A 262 -23.84 9.69 14.90
CA ARG A 262 -25.26 9.39 14.61
C ARG A 262 -25.85 8.29 15.47
N ARG A 263 -25.05 7.61 16.31
CA ARG A 263 -25.46 6.44 17.11
C ARG A 263 -26.12 5.35 16.25
N SER A 264 -25.58 5.12 15.05
CA SER A 264 -26.22 4.27 14.03
C SER A 264 -26.04 2.77 14.25
N TRP A 265 -25.08 2.35 15.06
CA TRP A 265 -24.75 0.93 15.25
C TRP A 265 -24.96 0.46 16.69
N THR A 266 -25.25 -0.83 16.84
CA THR A 266 -25.47 -1.48 18.13
C THR A 266 -24.15 -1.74 18.86
N ASP A 267 -24.22 -1.99 20.17
CA ASP A 267 -23.05 -2.35 20.99
C ASP A 267 -22.32 -3.60 20.45
N SER A 268 -23.07 -4.58 19.93
CA SER A 268 -22.48 -5.78 19.32
C SER A 268 -21.70 -5.47 18.04
N GLN A 269 -22.19 -4.52 17.23
CA GLN A 269 -21.48 -4.05 16.05
C GLN A 269 -20.20 -3.30 16.46
N TRP A 270 -20.27 -2.42 17.47
CA TRP A 270 -19.07 -1.74 17.98
C TRP A 270 -18.02 -2.70 18.53
N ALA A 271 -18.43 -3.71 19.31
CA ALA A 271 -17.54 -4.74 19.80
C ALA A 271 -16.88 -5.54 18.66
N GLY A 272 -17.66 -5.91 17.63
CA GLY A 272 -17.14 -6.58 16.45
C GLY A 272 -16.14 -5.73 15.67
N LEU A 273 -16.44 -4.46 15.44
CA LEU A 273 -15.52 -3.53 14.77
C LEU A 273 -14.23 -3.33 15.57
N GLN A 274 -14.33 -3.20 16.89
CA GLN A 274 -13.17 -3.08 17.77
C GLN A 274 -12.27 -4.32 17.66
N GLN A 275 -12.85 -5.51 17.65
CA GLN A 275 -12.11 -6.76 17.49
C GLN A 275 -11.37 -6.80 16.16
N GLU A 276 -12.03 -6.41 15.07
CA GLU A 276 -11.43 -6.43 13.72
C GLU A 276 -10.34 -5.37 13.57
N LEU A 277 -10.55 -4.16 14.08
CA LEU A 277 -9.52 -3.10 14.08
C LEU A 277 -8.32 -3.47 14.94
N ALA A 278 -8.50 -4.21 16.04
CA ALA A 278 -7.41 -4.67 16.89
C ALA A 278 -6.46 -5.66 16.18
N THR A 279 -6.92 -6.31 15.09
CA THR A 279 -6.06 -7.18 14.28
C THR A 279 -5.12 -6.39 13.36
N ILE A 280 -5.40 -5.11 13.12
CA ILE A 280 -4.54 -4.25 12.31
C ILE A 280 -3.38 -3.77 13.20
N ALA A 281 -2.18 -4.31 12.96
CA ALA A 281 -0.98 -4.03 13.75
C ALA A 281 0.13 -3.36 12.90
N PRO A 282 0.02 -2.05 12.58
CA PRO A 282 0.94 -1.38 11.64
C PRO A 282 2.42 -1.47 12.02
N LEU A 283 2.73 -1.48 13.31
CA LEU A 283 4.11 -1.60 13.79
C LEU A 283 4.70 -2.99 13.51
N SER A 284 3.89 -4.05 13.68
CA SER A 284 4.28 -5.41 13.36
C SER A 284 4.41 -5.61 11.84
N SER A 285 3.55 -4.96 11.04
CA SER A 285 3.69 -4.90 9.58
C SER A 285 5.00 -4.22 9.17
N LEU A 286 5.32 -3.08 9.80
CA LEU A 286 6.55 -2.33 9.55
C LEU A 286 7.80 -3.15 9.92
N GLU A 287 7.78 -3.85 11.05
CA GLU A 287 8.90 -4.73 11.44
C GLU A 287 9.12 -5.84 10.41
N ARG A 288 8.05 -6.51 9.97
CA ARG A 288 8.10 -7.54 8.91
C ARG A 288 8.66 -6.98 7.61
N CYS A 289 8.15 -5.84 7.14
CA CYS A 289 8.60 -5.29 5.86
C CYS A 289 10.06 -4.85 5.92
N LEU A 290 10.51 -4.21 7.01
CA LEU A 290 11.92 -3.81 7.15
C LEU A 290 12.87 -5.01 7.18
N ARG A 291 12.44 -6.15 7.74
CA ARG A 291 13.17 -7.41 7.68
C ARG A 291 13.31 -7.90 6.25
N ILE A 292 12.23 -7.88 5.48
CA ILE A 292 12.23 -8.28 4.06
C ILE A 292 13.15 -7.38 3.24
N GLU A 293 13.03 -6.05 3.38
CA GLU A 293 13.87 -5.08 2.68
C GLU A 293 15.36 -5.26 3.01
N ARG A 294 15.66 -5.59 4.27
CA ARG A 294 17.02 -5.91 4.72
C ARG A 294 17.59 -7.15 4.04
N VAL A 295 16.82 -8.25 4.00
CA VAL A 295 17.21 -9.51 3.33
C VAL A 295 17.37 -9.29 1.81
N HIS A 296 16.47 -8.52 1.21
CA HIS A 296 16.57 -8.08 -0.18
C HIS A 296 17.86 -7.31 -0.47
N ALA A 297 18.13 -6.25 0.30
CA ALA A 297 19.33 -5.43 0.12
C ALA A 297 20.60 -6.25 0.37
N ALA A 298 20.57 -7.19 1.32
CA ALA A 298 21.66 -8.12 1.58
C ALA A 298 21.96 -9.01 0.38
N GLY A 299 20.94 -9.66 -0.20
CA GLY A 299 21.10 -10.50 -1.39
C GLY A 299 21.62 -9.73 -2.60
N LEU A 300 21.15 -8.50 -2.81
CA LEU A 300 21.67 -7.63 -3.88
C LEU A 300 23.17 -7.36 -3.70
N LEU A 301 23.61 -7.00 -2.49
CA LEU A 301 25.02 -6.72 -2.21
C LEU A 301 25.90 -7.96 -2.41
N GLN A 302 25.41 -9.15 -2.05
CA GLN A 302 26.15 -10.40 -2.24
C GLN A 302 26.31 -10.75 -3.72
N ASN A 303 25.26 -10.58 -4.53
CA ASN A 303 25.26 -11.01 -5.93
C ASN A 303 25.96 -10.02 -6.87
N THR A 304 26.12 -8.75 -6.49
CA THR A 304 26.91 -7.78 -7.28
C THR A 304 28.40 -8.11 -7.38
N GLY A 305 28.91 -9.01 -6.53
CA GLY A 305 30.30 -9.46 -6.55
C GLY A 305 30.63 -10.56 -7.57
N GLU A 306 29.65 -11.36 -8.00
CA GLU A 306 29.89 -12.49 -8.91
C GLU A 306 30.06 -12.07 -10.37
N GLU A 307 29.43 -10.96 -10.81
CA GLU A 307 29.56 -10.47 -12.18
C GLU A 307 30.89 -9.73 -12.46
N THR A 308 31.70 -9.45 -11.44
CA THR A 308 32.98 -8.73 -11.57
C THR A 308 34.21 -9.60 -11.35
N SER A 309 34.09 -10.94 -11.43
CA SER A 309 35.25 -11.80 -11.66
C SER A 309 35.75 -11.61 -13.10
N PHE A 310 36.56 -10.57 -13.32
CA PHE A 310 37.36 -10.42 -14.53
C PHE A 310 38.26 -11.65 -14.69
N GLY A 311 37.96 -12.46 -15.71
CA GLY A 311 38.93 -13.34 -16.34
C GLY A 311 39.91 -12.57 -17.22
#